data_AF-A0A7C0YLI4-F1
#
_entry.id   AF-A0A7C0YLI4-F1
#
_cell.length_a   1.000
_cell.length_b   1.000
_cell.length_c   1.000
_cell.angle_alpha   90.00
_cell.angle_beta   90.00
_cell.angle_gamma   90.00
#
_symmetry.space_group_name_H-M   'P 1'
#
loop_
_entity.id
_entity.type
_entity.pdbx_description
1 polymer ?
#
loop_
_entity_poly.entity_id
_entity_poly.type
_entity_poly.pdbx_seq_one_letter_code
_entity_poly.pdbx_strand_id
1 'polypeptide(L)' 'MEEDREVLVCPVCYSLKIDLYLGGYAGKIYRCLDCGYTGALILKMTLKDYLKLLEERGGKKG' A
#
# COMPACT_ATOMS: atom_id res chain seq x y z
N MET A 1 -21.00 -4.96 -1.25
CA MET A 1 -20.21 -4.18 -0.27
C MET A 1 -18.75 -4.45 -0.59
N GLU A 2 -18.22 -3.79 -1.63
CA GLU A 2 -16.89 -4.07 -2.22
C GLU A 2 -15.85 -3.00 -1.82
N GLU A 3 -16.32 -1.87 -1.31
CA GLU A 3 -15.53 -0.70 -0.87
C GLU A 3 -14.80 -0.91 0.47
N ASP A 4 -15.25 -1.85 1.30
CA ASP A 4 -14.63 -2.19 2.59
C ASP A 4 -13.49 -3.21 2.46
N ARG A 5 -13.14 -3.65 1.23
CA ARG A 5 -12.03 -4.58 1.04
C ARG A 5 -10.72 -3.94 1.52
N GLU A 6 -9.91 -4.71 2.22
CA GLU A 6 -8.59 -4.25 2.68
C GLU A 6 -7.58 -4.30 1.54
N VAL A 7 -6.75 -3.26 1.43
CA VAL A 7 -5.65 -3.18 0.48
C VAL A 7 -4.34 -2.89 1.20
N LEU A 8 -3.24 -3.38 0.64
CA LEU A 8 -1.88 -3.08 1.10
C LEU A 8 -1.30 -1.96 0.25
N VAL A 9 -0.81 -0.92 0.90
CA VAL A 9 -0.34 0.31 0.28
C VAL A 9 1.10 0.57 0.72
N CYS A 10 1.97 0.90 -0.24
CA CYS A 10 3.36 1.21 0.06
C CYS A 10 3.45 2.49 0.92
N PRO A 11 4.17 2.48 2.06
CA PRO A 11 4.29 3.67 2.91
C PRO A 11 5.10 4.81 2.28
N VAL A 12 5.86 4.54 1.20
CA VAL A 12 6.74 5.52 0.55
C VAL A 12 6.05 6.17 -0.64
N CYS A 13 5.62 5.36 -1.61
CA CYS A 13 5.05 5.86 -2.87
C CYS A 13 3.53 5.70 -2.98
N TYR A 14 2.90 5.00 -2.04
CA TYR A 14 1.46 4.69 -2.04
C TYR A 14 1.00 3.78 -3.18
N SER A 15 1.92 3.05 -3.83
CA SER A 15 1.56 2.02 -4.81
C SER A 15 0.95 0.80 -4.12
N LEU A 16 0.00 0.15 -4.81
CA LEU A 16 -0.58 -1.15 -4.45
C LEU A 16 0.24 -2.34 -4.97
N LYS A 17 1.27 -2.10 -5.79
CA LYS A 17 2.11 -3.16 -6.34
C LYS A 17 3.12 -3.64 -5.30
N ILE A 18 2.65 -4.53 -4.43
CA ILE A 18 3.39 -5.02 -3.28
C ILE A 18 3.47 -6.54 -3.37
N ASP A 19 4.70 -7.04 -3.32
CA ASP A 19 5.03 -8.45 -3.32
C ASP A 19 5.45 -8.91 -1.92
N LEU A 20 5.10 -10.14 -1.54
CA LEU A 20 5.59 -10.74 -0.30
C LEU A 20 6.98 -11.33 -0.54
N TYR A 21 8.01 -10.56 -0.20
CA TYR A 21 9.40 -10.89 -0.50
C TYR A 21 9.94 -12.02 0.37
N LEU A 22 9.67 -11.99 1.67
CA LEU A 22 10.04 -13.05 2.62
C LEU A 22 8.88 -13.26 3.59
N GLY A 23 8.40 -14.50 3.72
CA GLY A 23 7.39 -14.89 4.69
C GLY A 23 7.84 -16.11 5.49
N GLY A 24 7.74 -16.05 6.82
CA GLY A 24 8.11 -17.16 7.69
C GLY A 24 7.84 -16.88 9.16
N TYR A 25 8.39 -17.70 10.06
CA TYR A 25 8.21 -17.55 11.51
C TYR A 25 8.70 -16.20 12.05
N ALA A 26 9.65 -15.57 11.34
CA ALA A 26 10.21 -14.25 11.66
C ALA A 26 9.39 -13.06 11.14
N GLY A 27 8.22 -13.30 10.54
CA GLY A 27 7.31 -12.27 10.05
C GLY A 27 7.20 -12.20 8.52
N LYS A 28 6.58 -11.12 8.04
CA LYS A 28 6.34 -10.85 6.61
C LYS A 28 7.11 -9.61 6.21
N ILE A 29 7.96 -9.72 5.20
CA ILE A 29 8.65 -8.62 4.54
C ILE A 29 7.98 -8.39 3.19
N TYR A 30 7.57 -7.16 2.95
CA TYR A 30 6.94 -6.71 1.73
C TYR A 30 7.93 -5.94 0.87
N ARG A 31 7.82 -6.09 -0.45
CA ARG A 31 8.59 -5.32 -1.43
C ARG A 31 7.65 -4.58 -2.37
N CYS A 32 7.81 -3.27 -2.48
CA CYS A 32 7.12 -2.46 -3.47
C CYS A 32 7.84 -2.54 -4.82
N LEU A 33 7.09 -2.84 -5.87
CA LEU A 33 7.61 -2.96 -7.24
C LEU A 33 7.77 -1.62 -7.96
N ASP A 34 7.15 -0.54 -7.47
CA ASP A 34 7.27 0.80 -8.07
C ASP A 34 8.48 1.58 -7.54
N CYS A 35 8.68 1.67 -6.22
CA CYS A 35 9.77 2.47 -5.64
C CYS A 35 10.92 1.64 -5.04
N GLY A 36 10.78 0.31 -4.98
CA GLY A 36 11.79 -0.58 -4.41
C GLY A 36 11.79 -0.67 -2.88
N TYR A 37 10.86 -0.01 -2.18
CA TYR A 37 10.71 -0.14 -0.72
C TYR A 37 10.66 -1.62 -0.31
N THR A 38 11.50 -2.02 0.65
CA THR A 38 11.53 -3.39 1.18
C THR A 38 11.53 -3.33 2.71
N GLY A 39 10.55 -3.95 3.37
CA GLY A 39 10.46 -3.95 4.82
C GLY A 39 9.19 -4.59 5.35
N ALA A 40 9.11 -4.73 6.68
CA ALA A 40 7.94 -5.29 7.35
C ALA A 40 6.76 -4.31 7.46
N LEU A 41 7.03 -3.00 7.31
CA LEU A 41 6.02 -1.96 7.48
C LEU A 41 5.22 -1.78 6.19
N ILE A 42 3.91 -1.94 6.29
CA ILE A 42 2.97 -1.75 5.18
C ILE A 42 1.75 -0.99 5.67
N LEU A 43 1.20 -0.10 4.84
CA LEU A 43 -0.06 0.56 5.18
C LEU A 43 -1.20 -0.37 4.80
N LYS A 44 -2.06 -0.69 5.77
CA LYS A 44 -3.27 -1.47 5.56
C LYS A 44 -4.47 -0.54 5.75
N MET A 45 -5.29 -0.40 4.72
CA MET A 45 -6.47 0.46 4.75
C MET A 45 -7.58 -0.13 3.87
N THR A 46 -8.79 0.41 3.96
CA THR A 46 -9.87 0.01 3.06
C THR A 46 -9.65 0.59 1.66
N LEU A 47 -10.24 -0.03 0.63
CA LEU A 47 -10.24 0.52 -0.72
C LEU A 47 -10.83 1.94 -0.71
N LYS A 48 -11.90 2.16 0.06
CA LYS A 48 -12.52 3.48 0.22
C LYS A 48 -11.54 4.53 0.75
N ASP A 49 -10.79 4.21 1.80
CA ASP A 49 -9.78 5.12 2.35
C ASP A 49 -8.64 5.37 1.35
N TYR A 50 -8.22 4.34 0.62
CA TYR A 50 -7.19 4.46 -0.42
C TYR A 50 -7.64 5.37 -1.57
N LEU A 51 -8.89 5.24 -2.03
CA LEU A 51 -9.45 6.10 -3.09
C LEU A 51 -9.50 7.56 -2.64
N LYS A 52 -9.97 7.84 -1.42
CA LYS A 52 -9.95 9.20 -0.84
C LYS A 52 -8.53 9.78 -0.79
N LEU A 53 -7.56 8.97 -0.35
CA LEU A 53 -6.15 9.39 -0.32
C LEU A 53 -5.64 9.77 -1.71
N LEU A 54 -6.03 9.05 -2.76
CA LEU A 54 -5.67 9.38 -4.14
C LEU A 54 -6.34 10.67 -4.61
N GLU A 55 -7.61 10.91 -4.26
CA GLU A 55 -8.32 12.15 -4.57
C GLU A 55 -7.63 13.35 -3.91
N GLU A 56 -7.27 13.25 -2.64
CA GLU A 56 -6.56 14.29 -1.89
C GLU A 56 -5.16 14.58 -2.46
N ARG A 57 -4.44 13.55 -2.93
CA ARG A 57 -3.13 13.72 -3.58
C ARG A 57 -3.23 14.26 -5.01
N GLY A 58 -4.21 13.78 -5.77
CA GLY A 58 -4.45 14.17 -7.17
C GLY A 58 -4.97 15.60 -7.32
N GLY A 59 -5.60 16.14 -6.28
CA GLY A 59 -6.10 17.51 -6.20
C GLY A 59 -5.02 18.59 -6.10
N LYS A 60 -3.74 18.25 -5.89
CA LYS A 60 -2.61 19.19 -6.08
C LYS A 60 -2.13 19.20 -7.54
N LYS A 61 -3.04 19.45 -8.47
CA LYS A 61 -2.68 20.16 -9.71
C LYS A 61 -3.05 21.61 -9.44
N GLY A 62 -2.02 22.41 -9.13
CA GLY A 62 -2.18 23.85 -8.94
C GLY A 62 -2.74 24.55 -10.17
#